data_AF-A0A8T4SVG2-F1
#
_entry.id   AF-A0A8T4SVG2-F1
#
_cell.length_a   1.000
_cell.length_b   1.000
_cell.length_c   1.000
_cell.angle_alpha   90.00
_cell.angle_beta   90.00
_cell.angle_gamma   90.00
#
_symmetry.space_group_name_H-M   'P 1'
#
loop_
_entity.id
_entity.type
_entity.pdbx_description
1 polymer ?
#
loop_
_entity_poly.entity_id
_entity_poly.type
_entity_poly.pdbx_seq_one_letter_code
_entity_poly.pdbx_strand_id
1 'polypeptide(L)'
;MEGRSKLIRDKIGERITREEKTAATHIATPEEYKVKLKEKLQEELQEYLLSENPEELADMLEVINALAELQNLSKEDLEKIRQKKAQEKGTFKKKFILDKIEEK
;
A
#
# COMPACT_ATOMS: atom_id res chain seq x y z
N MET A 1 19.42 18.76 -5.73
CA MET A 1 18.78 17.49 -5.35
C MET A 1 17.29 17.69 -5.55
N GLU A 2 16.73 17.23 -6.66
CA GLU A 2 15.28 17.25 -6.85
C GLU A 2 14.67 16.34 -5.79
N GLY A 3 14.01 16.94 -4.80
CA GLY A 3 13.26 16.20 -3.80
C GLY A 3 12.12 15.49 -4.52
N ARG A 4 12.12 14.16 -4.49
CA ARG A 4 11.00 13.36 -5.02
C ARG A 4 9.77 13.61 -4.13
N SER A 5 8.71 14.20 -4.68
CA SER A 5 7.44 14.37 -3.95
C SER A 5 6.90 13.01 -3.50
N LYS A 6 6.54 12.87 -2.23
CA LYS A 6 6.00 11.65 -1.64
C LYS A 6 4.52 11.82 -1.31
N LEU A 7 3.77 10.72 -1.33
CA LEU A 7 2.41 10.70 -0.78
C LEU A 7 2.49 10.71 0.74
N ILE A 8 1.75 11.62 1.38
CA ILE A 8 1.66 11.73 2.84
C ILE A 8 0.21 11.62 3.28
N ARG A 9 -0.03 11.19 4.52
CA ARG A 9 -1.37 11.18 5.12
C ARG A 9 -1.89 12.61 5.33
N ASP A 10 -3.19 12.81 5.21
CA ASP A 10 -3.85 14.12 5.27
C ASP A 10 -3.45 14.93 6.51
N LYS A 11 -3.51 14.31 7.69
CA LYS A 11 -3.15 14.96 8.97
C LYS A 11 -1.68 15.40 9.04
N ILE A 12 -0.79 14.79 8.25
CA ILE A 12 0.61 15.22 8.13
C ILE A 12 0.67 16.47 7.25
N GLY A 13 -0.01 16.46 6.09
CA GLY A 13 -0.14 17.63 5.22
C GLY A 13 -0.73 18.84 5.98
N GLU A 14 -1.87 18.64 6.65
CA GLU A 14 -2.53 19.67 7.47
C GLU A 14 -1.61 20.26 8.55
N ARG A 15 -0.81 19.41 9.21
CA ARG A 15 0.14 19.85 10.24
C ARG A 15 1.26 20.70 9.63
N ILE A 16 1.82 20.25 8.51
CA ILE A 16 2.89 20.95 7.80
C ILE A 16 2.42 22.35 7.34
N THR A 17 1.22 22.44 6.76
CA THR A 17 0.63 23.72 6.34
C THR A 17 0.38 24.67 7.51
N ARG A 18 -0.04 24.14 8.67
CA ARG A 18 -0.31 24.95 9.87
C ARG A 18 0.94 25.50 10.53
N GLU A 19 2.04 24.76 10.49
CA GLU A 19 3.29 25.12 11.17
C GLU A 19 4.13 26.17 10.41
N GLU A 20 3.59 26.81 9.34
CA GLU A 20 4.29 27.75 8.44
C GLU A 20 5.66 27.24 7.94
N LYS A 21 5.87 25.92 7.96
CA LYS A 21 7.05 25.31 7.37
C LYS A 21 6.97 25.54 5.86
N THR A 22 8.08 25.96 5.25
CA THR A 22 8.22 26.20 3.79
C THR A 22 8.16 24.91 2.96
N ALA A 23 7.32 23.96 3.32
CA ALA A 23 7.06 22.78 2.53
C ALA A 23 5.96 23.10 1.52
N ALA A 24 6.29 23.03 0.23
CA ALA A 24 5.30 23.09 -0.83
C ALA A 24 4.53 21.77 -0.86
N THR A 25 3.26 21.80 -0.46
CA THR A 25 2.32 20.69 -0.64
C THR A 25 1.30 21.05 -1.70
N HIS A 26 0.88 20.07 -2.49
CA HIS A 26 -0.24 20.20 -3.41
C HIS A 26 -1.15 18.97 -3.29
N ILE A 27 -2.40 19.13 -3.73
CA ILE A 27 -3.31 18.00 -3.88
C ILE A 27 -3.04 17.36 -5.24
N ALA A 28 -2.83 16.05 -5.26
CA ALA A 28 -2.52 15.31 -6.47
C ALA A 28 -3.70 15.29 -7.45
N THR A 29 -3.41 15.27 -8.75
CA THR A 29 -4.43 14.91 -9.76
C THR A 29 -4.79 13.42 -9.65
N PRO A 30 -5.91 12.94 -10.21
CA PRO A 30 -6.24 11.51 -10.19
C PRO A 30 -5.14 10.61 -10.75
N GLU A 31 -4.49 11.03 -11.85
CA GLU A 31 -3.38 10.30 -12.47
C GLU A 31 -2.14 10.30 -11.59
N GLU A 32 -1.79 11.46 -11.03
CA GLU A 32 -0.66 11.57 -10.09
C GLU A 32 -0.90 10.72 -8.85
N TYR A 33 -2.09 10.79 -8.26
CA TYR A 33 -2.46 10.04 -7.07
C TYR A 33 -2.30 8.53 -7.28
N LYS A 34 -2.75 8.01 -8.43
CA LYS A 34 -2.58 6.61 -8.80
C LYS A 34 -1.11 6.20 -8.89
N VAL A 35 -0.25 7.06 -9.45
CA VAL A 35 1.20 6.80 -9.51
C VAL A 35 1.79 6.83 -8.10
N LYS A 36 1.44 7.85 -7.30
CA LYS A 36 1.95 8.08 -5.95
C LYS A 36 1.54 6.97 -4.98
N LEU A 37 0.35 6.40 -5.08
CA LEU A 37 -0.05 5.22 -4.30
C LEU A 37 0.82 3.99 -4.60
N LYS A 38 1.18 3.76 -5.87
CA LYS A 38 2.07 2.64 -6.22
C LYS A 38 3.49 2.85 -5.70
N GLU A 39 4.01 4.07 -5.81
CA GLU A 39 5.29 4.44 -5.23
C GLU A 39 5.27 4.28 -3.70
N LYS A 40 4.19 4.70 -3.04
CA LYS A 40 4.01 4.56 -1.60
C LYS A 40 3.95 3.09 -1.17
N LEU A 41 3.23 2.23 -1.89
CA LEU A 41 3.21 0.79 -1.61
C LEU A 41 4.60 0.16 -1.69
N GLN A 42 5.44 0.61 -2.63
CA GLN A 42 6.81 0.15 -2.75
C GLN A 42 7.67 0.65 -1.59
N GLU A 43 7.50 1.91 -1.17
CA GLU A 43 8.17 2.51 -0.02
C GLU A 43 7.89 1.69 1.25
N GLU A 44 6.62 1.52 1.64
CA GLU A 44 6.28 0.81 2.89
C GLU A 44 6.68 -0.67 2.85
N LEU A 45 6.64 -1.31 1.68
CA LEU A 45 7.15 -2.67 1.52
C LEU A 45 8.66 -2.73 1.78
N GLN A 46 9.44 -1.78 1.26
CA GLN A 46 10.88 -1.73 1.55
C GLN A 46 11.14 -1.44 3.03
N GLU A 47 10.36 -0.54 3.64
CA GLU A 47 10.48 -0.22 5.07
C GLU A 47 10.14 -1.44 5.94
N TYR A 48 9.09 -2.21 5.60
CA TYR A 48 8.76 -3.46 6.27
C TYR A 48 9.86 -4.52 6.11
N LEU A 49 10.42 -4.68 4.91
CA LEU A 49 11.50 -5.66 4.66
C LEU A 49 12.79 -5.32 5.42
N LEU A 50 13.01 -4.05 5.76
CA LEU A 50 14.18 -3.60 6.51
C LEU A 50 13.96 -3.64 8.03
N SER A 51 12.76 -3.29 8.50
CA SER A 51 12.48 -3.07 9.92
C SER A 51 11.67 -4.18 10.59
N GLU A 52 10.93 -4.96 9.81
CA GLU A 52 9.89 -5.89 10.28
C GLU A 52 8.83 -5.24 11.20
N ASN A 53 8.70 -3.90 11.16
CA ASN A 53 7.77 -3.17 12.02
C ASN A 53 6.30 -3.40 11.57
N PRO A 54 5.40 -3.84 12.47
CA PRO A 54 3.98 -3.99 12.17
C PRO A 54 3.27 -2.70 11.72
N GLU A 55 3.80 -1.51 12.05
CA GLU A 55 3.24 -0.25 11.55
C GLU A 55 3.31 -0.16 10.02
N GLU A 56 4.37 -0.68 9.40
CA GLU A 56 4.52 -0.71 7.94
C GLU A 56 3.50 -1.65 7.27
N LEU A 57 3.07 -2.71 7.97
CA LEU A 57 1.96 -3.54 7.50
C LEU A 57 0.64 -2.76 7.49
N ALA A 58 0.42 -1.89 8.49
CA ALA A 58 -0.76 -1.05 8.57
C ALA A 58 -0.74 0.05 7.50
N ASP A 59 0.42 0.64 7.21
CA ASP A 59 0.57 1.60 6.12
C ASP A 59 0.37 0.94 4.75
N MET A 60 0.93 -0.26 4.51
CA MET A 60 0.62 -1.04 3.30
C MET A 60 -0.88 -1.35 3.18
N LEU A 61 -1.55 -1.70 4.27
CA LEU A 61 -2.99 -1.98 4.26
C LEU A 61 -3.80 -0.73 3.88
N GLU A 62 -3.41 0.44 4.36
CA GLU A 62 -4.04 1.71 3.98
C GLU A 62 -3.89 2.00 2.48
N VAL A 63 -2.67 1.82 1.94
CA VAL A 63 -2.39 2.01 0.52
C VAL A 63 -3.16 1.01 -0.34
N ILE A 64 -3.25 -0.26 0.09
CA ILE A 64 -4.02 -1.30 -0.60
C ILE A 64 -5.51 -0.93 -0.67
N ASN A 65 -6.08 -0.41 0.42
CA ASN A 65 -7.47 0.04 0.45
C ASN A 65 -7.70 1.21 -0.53
N ALA A 66 -6.83 2.22 -0.53
CA ALA A 66 -6.91 3.33 -1.48
C ALA A 66 -6.80 2.87 -2.95
N LEU A 67 -5.93 1.89 -3.24
CA LEU A 67 -5.83 1.28 -4.57
C LEU A 67 -7.06 0.45 -4.95
N ALA A 68 -7.77 -0.13 -3.99
CA ALA A 68 -9.03 -0.83 -4.21
C ALA A 68 -10.17 0.16 -4.52
N GLU A 69 -10.20 1.29 -3.82
CA GLU A 69 -11.16 2.37 -4.09
C GLU A 69 -11.01 2.93 -5.51
N LEU A 70 -9.78 3.07 -6.02
CA LEU A 70 -9.54 3.44 -7.44
C LEU A 70 -10.10 2.41 -8.44
N GLN A 71 -10.40 1.19 -8.00
CA GLN A 71 -11.06 0.14 -8.78
C GLN A 71 -12.55 0.01 -8.47
N ASN A 72 -13.12 0.97 -7.73
CA ASN A 72 -14.50 0.96 -7.24
C ASN A 72 -14.81 -0.24 -6.33
N LEU A 73 -13.82 -0.70 -5.56
CA LEU A 73 -13.98 -1.77 -4.58
C LEU A 73 -13.96 -1.18 -3.17
N SER A 74 -14.95 -1.55 -2.36
CA SER A 74 -14.91 -1.31 -0.93
C SER A 74 -13.90 -2.22 -0.24
N LYS A 75 -13.56 -1.91 1.02
CA LYS A 75 -12.74 -2.79 1.87
C LYS A 75 -13.39 -4.17 2.01
N GLU A 76 -14.70 -4.20 2.15
CA GLU A 76 -15.50 -5.42 2.23
C GLU A 76 -15.45 -6.23 0.93
N ASP A 77 -15.45 -5.58 -0.23
CA ASP A 77 -15.37 -6.28 -1.52
C ASP A 77 -13.98 -6.88 -1.74
N LEU A 78 -12.92 -6.15 -1.38
CA LEU A 78 -11.56 -6.69 -1.39
C LEU A 78 -11.41 -7.90 -0.45
N GLU A 79 -12.02 -7.82 0.73
CA GLU A 79 -12.02 -8.92 1.69
C GLU A 79 -12.80 -10.14 1.18
N LYS A 80 -13.95 -9.96 0.51
CA LYS A 80 -14.65 -11.06 -0.17
C LYS A 80 -13.79 -11.73 -1.24
N ILE A 81 -13.04 -10.95 -2.03
CA ILE A 81 -12.10 -11.49 -3.02
C ILE A 81 -11.01 -12.32 -2.33
N ARG A 82 -10.44 -11.82 -1.22
CA ARG A 82 -9.42 -12.54 -0.43
C ARG A 82 -9.98 -13.85 0.14
N GLN A 83 -11.19 -13.82 0.70
CA GLN A 83 -11.86 -15.00 1.27
C GLN A 83 -12.19 -16.05 0.21
N LYS A 84 -12.69 -15.63 -0.96
CA LYS A 84 -12.94 -16.54 -2.09
C LYS A 84 -11.65 -17.25 -2.53
N LYS A 85 -10.54 -16.51 -2.67
CA LYS A 85 -9.22 -17.11 -2.96
C LYS A 85 -8.77 -18.08 -1.87
N ALA A 86 -9.02 -17.74 -0.60
CA ALA A 86 -8.68 -18.60 0.53
C ALA A 86 -9.50 -19.91 0.54
N GLN A 87 -10.77 -19.86 0.12
CA GLN A 87 -11.64 -21.02 -0.01
C GLN A 87 -11.22 -21.91 -1.19
N GLU A 88 -10.94 -21.30 -2.35
CA GLU A 88 -10.61 -22.03 -3.59
C GLU A 88 -9.18 -22.60 -3.59
N LYS A 89 -8.22 -21.85 -3.04
CA LYS A 89 -6.77 -22.15 -3.16
C LYS A 89 -6.09 -22.40 -1.82
N GLY A 90 -6.83 -22.32 -0.72
CA GLY A 90 -6.26 -22.38 0.63
C GLY A 90 -5.55 -21.09 1.03
N THR A 91 -4.85 -21.15 2.15
CA THR A 91 -4.10 -20.02 2.73
C THR A 91 -2.64 -20.41 2.92
N PHE A 92 -1.78 -19.42 3.19
CA PHE A 92 -0.36 -19.66 3.47
C PHE A 92 -0.08 -20.34 4.82
N LYS A 93 -1.10 -20.75 5.58
CA LYS A 93 -0.95 -21.40 6.91
C LYS A 93 -0.16 -22.72 6.87
N LYS A 94 -0.23 -23.46 5.77
CA LYS A 94 0.53 -24.71 5.58
C LYS A 94 2.01 -24.49 5.24
N LYS A 95 2.43 -23.25 4.95
CA LYS A 95 3.83 -22.87 4.68
C LYS A 95 4.48 -23.69 3.54
N PHE A 96 3.71 -24.06 2.52
CA PHE A 96 4.27 -24.73 1.35
C PHE A 96 5.20 -23.78 0.58
N ILE A 97 6.41 -24.26 0.29
CA ILE A 97 7.39 -23.64 -0.61
C ILE A 97 7.58 -24.61 -1.78
N LEU A 98 7.56 -24.09 -3.01
CA LEU A 98 7.76 -24.89 -4.23
C LEU A 98 9.19 -24.65 -4.73
N ASP A 99 10.06 -25.66 -4.60
CA ASP A 99 11.45 -25.56 -5.07
C ASP A 99 11.62 -26.03 -6.53
N LYS A 100 10.88 -27.08 -6.93
CA LYS A 100 10.93 -27.64 -8.30
C LYS A 100 9.67 -28.45 -8.60
N ILE A 101 9.28 -28.49 -9.88
CA ILE A 101 8.30 -29.44 -10.43
C ILE A 101 9.07 -30.36 -11.38
N GLU A 102 8.88 -31.68 -11.24
CA GLU A 102 9.38 -32.68 -12.18
C GLU A 102 8.19 -33.45 -12.75
N GLU A 103 8.16 -33.59 -14.08
CA GLU A 103 7.18 -34.44 -14.77
C GLU A 103 7.63 -35.91 -14.68
N LYS A 104 6.67 -36.83 -14.53
CA LYS A 104 6.95 -38.27 -14.51
C LYS A 104 7.16 -38.82 -15.91
#